data_AF-A0A4U5UNB4-F1
#
_entry.id   AF-A0A4U5UNB4-F1
#
_cell.length_a   1.000
_cell.length_b   1.000
_cell.length_c   1.000
_cell.angle_alpha   90.00
_cell.angle_beta   90.00
_cell.angle_gamma   90.00
#
_symmetry.space_group_name_H-M   'P 1'
#
loop_
_entity.id
_entity.type
_entity.pdbx_description
1 polymer ?
#
loop_
_entity_poly.entity_id
_entity_poly.type
_entity_poly.pdbx_seq_one_letter_code
_entity_poly.pdbx_strand_id
1 'polypeptide(L)'
;MSPVSSPQKYLRMEPSPFGEVSSRLTTEQILHNIKQEYKRLQKRRHLDSAFQQADGCCPLDVQNVHSGSALPGTSSGAASPTRKEQPLFSLRQVGMICERLLKEREEKIREEYDEILTTKLAEQYDAFVKFTHDQLMRRCFLSLAASTSRNIPFAANYSRDSVGPVSPSCAISPLCGLTAFRHQQSAADFKLSISALRNSQILPSDGDIQLQTEDLATQLKQDSVVEDISAGCGVINFKVNRQLLVQVYVQVNKEAEHNEDMKQAARDFFRQLEQHESEAVSLWQQFRDITVDEYQHIYKRLGVHFDIYSGESFHQDQAQEVVQQLQSRGLLKTSERGTGVVDLSPAGDMSSVCTVLRSDGTTLYITRDLAAAIDRSEKYSFDEMIYVTDKSQAGHFHQFFQILLAMGHSWADRCLHVPFGLVRGMKTRSGEVVFLEDVLDEARSRMLHNMSRSKTTKEMYDPEDTAEKVGISALIIQDFKGPLQADYTFDWDRMLQAQGDTGVFLQYTHARLCSLIQKNEGAEADMFDPSLLLEQTSITILQHLLRYDEVLYQSAQDLQPKHLVNFLLKLCHLIASAHRELPVKGSSQDVAQARLRLFGRACSVLADGMKILGITPVDKM
;
A
#
# COMPACT_ATOMS: atom_id res chain seq x y z
N MET A 1 -5.84 -53.19 43.68
CA MET A 1 -4.64 -53.98 43.30
C MET A 1 -3.79 -53.12 42.39
N SER A 2 -2.48 -53.07 42.62
CA SER A 2 -1.49 -52.36 41.80
C SER A 2 -1.17 -53.16 40.50
N PRO A 3 -0.40 -52.65 39.51
CA PRO A 3 0.45 -51.45 39.56
C PRO A 3 0.43 -50.50 38.33
N VAL A 4 1.18 -49.42 38.51
CA VAL A 4 1.54 -48.36 37.55
C VAL A 4 2.52 -48.86 36.48
N SER A 5 2.42 -48.34 35.26
CA SER A 5 3.56 -48.21 34.33
C SER A 5 3.43 -46.94 33.48
N SER A 6 4.57 -46.27 33.23
CA SER A 6 4.66 -44.94 32.61
C SER A 6 4.83 -44.99 31.08
N PRO A 7 4.38 -43.95 30.34
CA PRO A 7 4.67 -43.81 28.91
C PRO A 7 5.99 -43.05 28.67
N GLN A 8 7.12 -43.73 28.86
CA GLN A 8 8.40 -43.28 28.27
C GLN A 8 8.62 -43.99 26.93
N LYS A 9 8.33 -43.30 25.82
CA LYS A 9 8.95 -43.41 24.48
C LYS A 9 8.04 -42.72 23.44
N TYR A 10 8.39 -41.49 23.05
CA TYR A 10 8.31 -40.98 21.67
C TYR A 10 9.09 -39.65 21.56
N LEU A 11 10.36 -39.68 21.98
CA LEU A 11 11.38 -38.74 21.50
C LEU A 11 12.30 -39.52 20.55
N ARG A 12 11.82 -39.68 19.31
CA ARG A 12 12.68 -40.00 18.17
C ARG A 12 12.78 -38.70 17.38
N MET A 13 13.90 -37.99 17.53
CA MET A 13 14.20 -36.87 16.64
C MET A 13 14.43 -37.46 15.24
N GLU A 14 13.48 -37.23 14.33
CA GLU A 14 13.77 -37.31 12.91
C GLU A 14 14.92 -36.32 12.61
N PRO A 15 15.97 -36.73 11.88
CA PRO A 15 17.02 -35.81 11.48
C PRO A 15 16.45 -34.74 10.53
N SER A 16 17.05 -33.55 10.55
CA SER A 16 16.66 -32.41 9.71
C SER A 16 16.45 -32.81 8.24
N PRO A 17 15.38 -32.33 7.56
CA PRO A 17 15.23 -32.48 6.11
C PRO A 17 16.38 -31.85 5.32
N PHE A 18 17.12 -30.93 5.95
CA PHE A 18 18.38 -30.40 5.45
C PHE A 18 19.53 -31.36 5.82
N GLY A 19 19.60 -32.48 5.12
CA GLY A 19 20.84 -33.26 5.01
C GLY A 19 21.96 -32.40 4.44
N GLU A 20 23.22 -32.76 4.75
CA GLU A 20 24.42 -31.92 4.50
C GLU A 20 24.46 -31.35 3.08
N VAL A 21 24.15 -30.05 2.96
CA VAL A 21 24.18 -29.35 1.68
C VAL A 21 25.63 -29.12 1.25
N SER A 22 26.08 -29.99 0.35
CA SER A 22 27.14 -29.81 -0.65
C SER A 22 28.33 -28.93 -0.26
N SER A 23 29.46 -29.59 0.04
CA SER A 23 30.84 -29.08 0.09
C SER A 23 31.03 -27.56 0.06
N ARG A 24 31.47 -26.97 1.18
CA ARG A 24 32.06 -25.61 1.17
C ARG A 24 33.09 -25.51 0.05
N LEU A 25 32.88 -24.59 -0.88
CA LEU A 25 33.82 -24.33 -1.98
C LEU A 25 35.21 -24.08 -1.38
N THR A 26 36.22 -24.79 -1.89
CA THR A 26 37.59 -24.60 -1.41
C THR A 26 38.07 -23.20 -1.77
N THR A 27 39.03 -22.66 -1.00
CA THR A 27 39.62 -21.33 -1.27
C THR A 27 40.14 -21.21 -2.71
N GLU A 28 40.61 -22.32 -3.29
CA GLU A 28 41.05 -22.42 -4.69
C GLU A 28 39.89 -22.33 -5.69
N GLN A 29 38.75 -22.97 -5.41
CA GLN A 29 37.53 -22.85 -6.23
C GLN A 29 36.95 -21.43 -6.16
N ILE A 30 36.96 -20.81 -4.97
CA ILE A 30 36.57 -19.41 -4.79
C ILE A 30 37.50 -18.49 -5.59
N LEU A 31 38.82 -18.68 -5.50
CA LEU A 31 39.82 -17.92 -6.26
C LEU A 31 39.68 -18.15 -7.78
N HIS A 32 39.34 -19.36 -8.23
CA HIS A 32 39.06 -19.66 -9.62
C HIS A 32 37.82 -18.90 -10.11
N ASN A 33 36.73 -18.92 -9.36
CA ASN A 33 35.49 -18.22 -9.69
C ASN A 33 35.70 -16.68 -9.72
N ILE A 34 36.46 -16.12 -8.77
CA ILE A 34 36.83 -14.70 -8.77
C ILE A 34 37.69 -14.37 -10.01
N LYS A 35 38.64 -15.22 -10.40
CA LYS A 35 39.42 -15.02 -11.64
C LYS A 35 38.57 -15.13 -12.92
N GLN A 36 37.56 -16.01 -12.94
CA GLN A 36 36.60 -16.13 -14.04
C GLN A 36 35.74 -14.85 -14.15
N GLU A 37 35.19 -14.35 -13.03
CA GLU A 37 34.41 -13.11 -13.03
C GLU A 37 35.26 -11.88 -13.36
N TYR A 38 36.50 -11.80 -12.87
CA TYR A 38 37.40 -10.71 -13.25
C TYR A 38 37.68 -10.69 -14.76
N LYS A 39 37.84 -11.87 -15.40
CA LYS A 39 37.95 -11.97 -16.87
C LYS A 39 36.65 -11.60 -17.60
N ARG A 40 35.47 -11.93 -17.05
CA ARG A 40 34.15 -11.52 -17.59
C ARG A 40 33.97 -10.01 -17.50
N LEU A 41 34.37 -9.40 -16.39
CA LEU A 41 34.36 -7.95 -16.16
C LEU A 41 35.29 -7.21 -17.13
N GLN A 42 36.51 -7.70 -17.34
CA GLN A 42 37.43 -7.14 -18.34
C GLN A 42 36.88 -7.25 -19.77
N LYS A 43 36.25 -8.39 -20.13
CA LYS A 43 35.57 -8.52 -21.44
C LYS A 43 34.42 -7.52 -21.61
N ARG A 44 33.64 -7.24 -20.56
CA ARG A 44 32.58 -6.21 -20.60
C ARG A 44 33.17 -4.81 -20.83
N ARG A 45 34.19 -4.42 -20.07
CA ARG A 45 34.89 -3.13 -20.28
C ARG A 45 35.49 -2.97 -21.68
N HIS A 46 35.99 -4.05 -22.30
CA HIS A 46 36.46 -4.00 -23.68
C HIS A 46 35.33 -3.87 -24.71
N LEU A 47 34.13 -4.40 -24.42
CA LEU A 47 32.94 -4.17 -25.25
C LEU A 47 32.43 -2.73 -25.10
N ASP A 48 32.36 -2.20 -23.89
CA ASP A 48 31.94 -0.81 -23.64
C ASP A 48 32.88 0.20 -24.34
N SER A 49 34.19 -0.07 -24.30
CA SER A 49 35.19 0.74 -25.02
C SER A 49 35.15 0.57 -26.54
N ALA A 50 34.56 -0.51 -27.07
CA ALA A 50 34.36 -0.70 -28.50
C ALA A 50 33.09 0.02 -28.99
N PHE A 51 32.03 0.06 -28.17
CA PHE A 51 30.83 0.86 -28.45
C PHE A 51 31.16 2.36 -28.52
N GLN A 52 32.03 2.88 -27.64
CA GLN A 52 32.48 4.28 -27.70
C GLN A 52 33.33 4.65 -28.94
N GLN A 53 33.82 3.66 -29.71
CA GLN A 53 34.49 3.91 -31.00
C GLN A 53 33.56 3.76 -32.22
N ALA A 54 32.32 3.27 -32.02
CA ALA A 54 31.37 3.02 -33.11
C ALA A 54 30.52 4.25 -33.48
N ASP A 55 30.25 5.17 -32.55
CA ASP A 55 29.44 6.40 -32.78
C ASP A 55 30.22 7.52 -33.52
N GLY A 56 31.29 7.16 -34.22
CA GLY A 56 32.26 8.07 -34.83
C GLY A 56 32.41 7.96 -36.35
N CYS A 57 31.39 7.51 -37.10
CA CYS A 57 31.46 7.54 -38.57
C CYS A 57 30.08 7.55 -39.27
N CYS A 58 29.82 8.59 -40.06
CA CYS A 58 28.87 8.58 -41.18
C CYS A 58 29.55 9.23 -42.39
N PRO A 59 29.50 8.62 -43.59
CA PRO A 59 30.24 9.09 -44.76
C PRO A 59 29.44 10.10 -45.59
N LEU A 60 30.16 11.01 -46.26
CA LEU A 60 29.67 11.75 -47.42
C LEU A 60 30.74 11.69 -48.53
N ASP A 61 30.42 10.98 -49.60
CA ASP A 61 31.21 10.98 -50.84
C ASP A 61 30.93 12.24 -51.66
N VAL A 62 31.98 13.01 -51.96
CA VAL A 62 32.05 13.86 -53.17
C VAL A 62 33.45 13.74 -53.78
N GLN A 63 33.50 13.76 -55.10
CA GLN A 63 34.62 13.27 -55.91
C GLN A 63 35.75 14.29 -56.15
N ASN A 64 36.91 13.72 -56.49
CA ASN A 64 37.79 14.10 -57.61
C ASN A 64 38.95 15.14 -57.49
N VAL A 65 40.09 14.68 -58.05
CA VAL A 65 41.14 15.42 -58.81
C VAL A 65 42.30 16.12 -58.05
N HIS A 66 43.44 15.42 -58.10
CA HIS A 66 44.84 15.82 -58.38
C HIS A 66 45.52 17.10 -57.82
N SER A 67 46.79 16.85 -57.44
CA SER A 67 48.02 17.63 -57.71
C SER A 67 48.35 18.88 -56.90
N GLY A 68 49.65 19.13 -56.66
CA GLY A 68 50.15 20.47 -56.30
C GLY A 68 51.27 20.52 -55.26
N SER A 69 52.50 20.37 -55.72
CA SER A 69 53.76 20.65 -54.99
C SER A 69 53.95 22.13 -54.59
N ALA A 70 54.76 22.35 -53.54
CA ALA A 70 55.65 23.49 -53.30
C ALA A 70 55.19 24.77 -52.54
N LEU A 71 56.13 25.21 -51.67
CA LEU A 71 56.30 26.49 -50.95
C LEU A 71 56.93 27.57 -51.88
N PRO A 72 57.28 28.80 -51.42
CA PRO A 72 56.74 29.68 -50.35
C PRO A 72 56.49 31.14 -50.82
N GLY A 73 55.93 32.04 -49.97
CA GLY A 73 55.88 33.49 -50.29
C GLY A 73 55.39 34.46 -49.20
N THR A 74 56.33 35.16 -48.56
CA THR A 74 56.28 36.56 -48.04
C THR A 74 55.02 37.16 -47.37
N SER A 75 55.11 37.33 -46.04
CA SER A 75 54.85 38.55 -45.24
C SER A 75 53.81 39.62 -45.67
N SER A 76 52.85 39.93 -44.80
CA SER A 76 52.76 41.22 -44.05
C SER A 76 51.46 41.38 -43.23
N GLY A 77 51.47 42.26 -42.23
CA GLY A 77 50.26 43.04 -41.85
C GLY A 77 49.29 42.48 -40.80
N ALA A 78 49.53 42.83 -39.54
CA ALA A 78 48.55 43.20 -38.49
C ALA A 78 47.12 42.60 -38.48
N ALA A 79 46.80 41.83 -37.44
CA ALA A 79 45.77 42.19 -36.44
C ALA A 79 45.69 41.14 -35.31
N SER A 80 45.84 41.56 -34.05
CA SER A 80 45.52 40.74 -32.87
C SER A 80 44.10 41.05 -32.38
N PRO A 81 43.15 40.10 -32.42
CA PRO A 81 41.93 40.20 -31.62
C PRO A 81 42.17 39.56 -30.24
N THR A 82 42.07 40.42 -29.21
CA THR A 82 41.54 40.14 -27.87
C THR A 82 41.57 38.71 -27.32
N ARG A 83 42.20 38.56 -26.13
CA ARG A 83 41.96 37.43 -25.22
C ARG A 83 40.46 37.33 -24.88
N LYS A 84 39.70 36.52 -25.63
CA LYS A 84 38.43 35.97 -25.15
C LYS A 84 38.72 34.80 -24.23
N GLU A 85 37.93 34.71 -23.17
CA GLU A 85 38.13 33.82 -22.04
C GLU A 85 38.25 32.36 -22.50
N GLN A 86 39.41 31.76 -22.25
CA GLN A 86 39.50 30.31 -22.25
C GLN A 86 38.63 29.80 -21.08
N PRO A 87 37.76 28.80 -21.27
CA PRO A 87 37.06 28.20 -20.15
C PRO A 87 38.12 27.62 -19.20
N LEU A 88 38.04 28.03 -17.93
CA LEU A 88 39.01 27.65 -16.87
C LEU A 88 39.17 26.13 -16.68
N PHE A 89 38.21 25.35 -17.19
CA PHE A 89 38.21 23.89 -17.17
C PHE A 89 37.72 23.34 -18.51
N SER A 90 38.43 22.34 -19.04
CA SER A 90 37.94 21.51 -20.16
C SER A 90 36.71 20.69 -19.74
N LEU A 91 35.91 20.22 -20.71
CA LEU A 91 34.69 19.43 -20.44
C LEU A 91 34.97 18.18 -19.57
N ARG A 92 36.15 17.58 -19.72
CA ARG A 92 36.63 16.47 -18.89
C ARG A 92 36.95 16.90 -17.45
N GLN A 93 37.53 18.08 -17.26
CA GLN A 93 37.76 18.65 -15.93
C GLN A 93 36.44 19.06 -15.27
N VAL A 94 35.47 19.60 -16.02
CA VAL A 94 34.11 19.86 -15.52
C VAL A 94 33.44 18.56 -15.06
N GLY A 95 33.52 17.47 -15.86
CA GLY A 95 33.04 16.15 -15.45
C GLY A 95 33.67 15.65 -14.15
N MET A 96 35.00 15.75 -14.01
CA MET A 96 35.70 15.40 -12.77
C MET A 96 35.34 16.29 -11.57
N ILE A 97 35.01 17.57 -11.81
CA ILE A 97 34.51 18.48 -10.76
C ILE A 97 33.09 18.09 -10.36
N CYS A 98 32.20 17.79 -11.30
CA CYS A 98 30.85 17.31 -11.01
C CYS A 98 30.84 15.97 -10.27
N GLU A 99 31.66 14.99 -10.67
CA GLU A 99 31.82 13.72 -9.93
C GLU A 99 32.31 13.96 -8.50
N ARG A 100 33.29 14.88 -8.31
CA ARG A 100 33.77 15.23 -6.97
C ARG A 100 32.71 15.94 -6.14
N LEU A 101 31.99 16.92 -6.68
CA LEU A 101 30.93 17.63 -5.98
C LEU A 101 29.75 16.72 -5.62
N LEU A 102 29.40 15.76 -6.49
CA LEU A 102 28.40 14.74 -6.19
C LEU A 102 28.88 13.80 -5.09
N LYS A 103 30.14 13.36 -5.13
CA LYS A 103 30.71 12.49 -4.11
C LYS A 103 30.89 13.19 -2.76
N GLU A 104 31.33 14.44 -2.76
CA GLU A 104 31.47 15.30 -1.58
C GLU A 104 30.09 15.60 -0.97
N ARG A 105 29.04 15.75 -1.79
CA ARG A 105 27.66 15.85 -1.30
C ARG A 105 27.10 14.52 -0.79
N GLU A 106 27.48 13.39 -1.37
CA GLU A 106 27.12 12.05 -0.85
C GLU A 106 27.83 11.77 0.48
N GLU A 107 29.12 12.10 0.59
CA GLU A 107 29.90 12.02 1.82
C GLU A 107 29.31 12.95 2.90
N LYS A 108 28.98 14.21 2.57
CA LYS A 108 28.32 15.11 3.52
C LYS A 108 26.94 14.62 3.99
N ILE A 109 26.10 14.09 3.10
CA ILE A 109 24.79 13.53 3.49
C ILE A 109 24.97 12.29 4.36
N ARG A 110 26.01 11.48 4.12
CA ARG A 110 26.36 10.33 4.97
C ARG A 110 26.87 10.78 6.34
N GLU A 111 27.70 11.82 6.40
CA GLU A 111 28.16 12.43 7.66
C GLU A 111 26.99 13.03 8.46
N GLU A 112 26.09 13.80 7.83
CA GLU A 112 24.88 14.34 8.47
C GLU A 112 23.97 13.21 8.99
N TYR A 113 23.82 12.13 8.22
CA TYR A 113 23.04 10.96 8.65
C TYR A 113 23.70 10.22 9.84
N ASP A 114 25.01 10.02 9.80
CA ASP A 114 25.77 9.36 10.87
C ASP A 114 25.82 10.25 12.13
N GLU A 115 25.87 11.58 12.00
CA GLU A 115 25.77 12.54 13.11
C GLU A 115 24.36 12.53 13.74
N ILE A 116 23.29 12.54 12.95
CA ILE A 116 21.91 12.39 13.43
C ILE A 116 21.72 11.03 14.12
N LEU A 117 22.19 9.95 13.50
CA LEU A 117 22.08 8.59 14.06
C LEU A 117 22.86 8.46 15.38
N THR A 118 24.08 9.00 15.43
CA THR A 118 24.91 9.02 16.66
C THR A 118 24.27 9.88 17.73
N THR A 119 23.69 11.03 17.37
CA THR A 119 22.95 11.91 18.29
C THR A 119 21.71 11.21 18.86
N LYS A 120 20.91 10.52 18.01
CA LYS A 120 19.75 9.75 18.47
C LYS A 120 20.12 8.54 19.31
N LEU A 121 21.23 7.86 19.00
CA LEU A 121 21.78 6.80 19.86
C LEU A 121 22.29 7.36 21.19
N ALA A 122 22.92 8.54 21.20
CA ALA A 122 23.33 9.21 22.42
C ALA A 122 22.12 9.64 23.27
N GLU A 123 21.09 10.27 22.68
CA GLU A 123 19.82 10.59 23.36
C GLU A 123 19.17 9.34 23.98
N GLN A 124 19.11 8.23 23.24
CA GLN A 124 18.60 6.94 23.72
C GLN A 124 19.43 6.39 24.89
N TYR A 125 20.76 6.44 24.79
CA TYR A 125 21.67 5.96 25.83
C TYR A 125 21.60 6.84 27.09
N ASP A 126 21.51 8.16 26.93
CA ASP A 126 21.40 9.11 28.03
C ASP A 126 20.05 8.97 28.75
N ALA A 127 18.96 8.74 28.00
CA ALA A 127 17.65 8.38 28.55
C ALA A 127 17.68 7.04 29.31
N PHE A 128 18.40 6.04 28.78
CA PHE A 128 18.59 4.74 29.42
C PHE A 128 19.45 4.83 30.70
N VAL A 129 20.52 5.62 30.69
CA VAL A 129 21.39 5.85 31.86
C VAL A 129 20.64 6.64 32.93
N LYS A 130 19.91 7.70 32.57
CA LYS A 130 19.02 8.43 33.51
C LYS A 130 17.98 7.51 34.13
N PHE A 131 17.30 6.69 33.32
CA PHE A 131 16.34 5.70 33.82
C PHE A 131 16.99 4.67 34.76
N THR A 132 18.19 4.18 34.44
CA THR A 132 18.91 3.22 35.29
C THR A 132 19.40 3.85 36.59
N HIS A 133 19.87 5.10 36.55
CA HIS A 133 20.27 5.87 37.72
C HIS A 133 19.09 6.13 38.65
N ASP A 134 17.96 6.59 38.11
CA ASP A 134 16.70 6.77 38.87
C ASP A 134 16.25 5.46 39.53
N GLN A 135 16.34 4.32 38.83
CA GLN A 135 15.99 3.01 39.39
C GLN A 135 16.95 2.57 40.51
N LEU A 136 18.24 2.84 40.39
CA LEU A 136 19.21 2.58 41.47
C LEU A 136 18.97 3.47 42.69
N MET A 137 18.70 4.77 42.47
CA MET A 137 18.39 5.72 43.54
C MET A 137 17.08 5.37 44.25
N ARG A 138 16.04 4.98 43.50
CA ARG A 138 14.78 4.46 44.07
C ARG A 138 15.00 3.20 44.90
N ARG A 139 15.81 2.24 44.44
CA ARG A 139 16.16 1.03 45.23
C ARG A 139 16.89 1.36 46.53
N CYS A 140 17.84 2.28 46.50
CA CYS A 140 18.54 2.73 47.72
C CYS A 140 17.58 3.41 48.71
N PHE A 141 16.64 4.24 48.23
CA PHE A 141 15.61 4.85 49.08
C PHE A 141 14.60 3.84 49.65
N LEU A 142 14.15 2.87 48.84
CA LEU A 142 13.19 1.84 49.28
C LEU A 142 13.81 0.87 50.31
N SER A 143 15.11 0.61 50.23
CA SER A 143 15.85 -0.15 51.25
C SER A 143 15.83 0.52 52.63
N LEU A 144 15.78 1.86 52.69
CA LEU A 144 15.64 2.63 53.93
C LEU A 144 14.18 2.67 54.43
N ALA A 145 13.20 2.67 53.53
CA ALA A 145 11.78 2.80 53.86
C ALA A 145 11.10 1.47 54.28
N ALA A 146 11.62 0.31 53.87
CA ALA A 146 10.98 -1.00 54.07
C ALA A 146 10.98 -1.53 55.53
N SER A 147 11.29 -0.71 56.53
CA SER A 147 11.39 -1.10 57.94
C SER A 147 10.10 -0.94 58.75
N THR A 148 9.02 -0.37 58.19
CA THR A 148 7.82 0.03 58.97
C THR A 148 6.45 -0.41 58.39
N SER A 149 5.93 -1.49 58.99
CA SER A 149 4.50 -1.87 59.13
C SER A 149 3.76 -2.64 58.01
N ARG A 150 2.68 -3.34 58.42
CA ARG A 150 1.87 -4.35 57.67
C ARG A 150 0.43 -4.42 58.22
N ASN A 151 -0.49 -4.99 57.43
CA ASN A 151 -1.77 -5.67 57.80
C ASN A 151 -2.98 -4.79 58.23
N ILE A 152 -4.28 -5.14 58.04
CA ILE A 152 -5.00 -6.35 57.56
C ILE A 152 -6.43 -6.00 57.01
N PRO A 153 -7.16 -6.87 56.25
CA PRO A 153 -8.47 -6.59 55.60
C PRO A 153 -9.67 -7.48 56.07
N PHE A 154 -10.87 -7.37 55.46
CA PHE A 154 -11.87 -8.46 55.25
C PHE A 154 -12.96 -8.12 54.19
N ALA A 155 -13.87 -9.05 53.82
CA ALA A 155 -14.90 -8.88 52.76
C ALA A 155 -16.15 -9.81 52.91
N ALA A 156 -17.32 -9.49 52.29
CA ALA A 156 -18.51 -10.38 52.20
C ALA A 156 -19.53 -10.04 51.05
N ASN A 157 -20.25 -11.07 50.57
CA ASN A 157 -21.23 -11.13 49.43
C ASN A 157 -22.72 -10.99 49.91
N TYR A 158 -23.84 -11.08 49.14
CA TYR A 158 -24.29 -11.96 48.03
C TYR A 158 -25.62 -11.47 47.37
N SER A 159 -26.01 -11.97 46.18
CA SER A 159 -27.40 -11.88 45.64
C SER A 159 -27.72 -12.75 44.40
N ARG A 160 -29.04 -12.98 44.18
CA ARG A 160 -29.81 -13.32 42.94
C ARG A 160 -29.97 -14.76 42.41
N ASP A 161 -31.18 -14.96 41.86
CA ASP A 161 -31.70 -15.84 40.80
C ASP A 161 -33.09 -15.26 40.38
N SER A 162 -33.76 -15.51 39.25
CA SER A 162 -33.41 -15.97 37.88
C SER A 162 -34.65 -15.77 36.95
N VAL A 163 -34.49 -15.70 35.61
CA VAL A 163 -35.62 -15.72 34.62
C VAL A 163 -35.17 -16.47 33.34
N GLY A 164 -36.11 -17.18 32.68
CA GLY A 164 -35.84 -18.09 31.55
C GLY A 164 -36.09 -17.56 30.11
N PRO A 165 -35.98 -18.43 29.07
CA PRO A 165 -35.75 -18.06 27.67
C PRO A 165 -36.87 -18.43 26.67
N VAL A 166 -36.80 -17.95 25.41
CA VAL A 166 -37.27 -18.61 24.14
C VAL A 166 -36.51 -18.02 22.91
N SER A 167 -36.43 -18.75 21.79
CA SER A 167 -35.56 -18.50 20.61
C SER A 167 -36.35 -18.27 19.27
N PRO A 168 -35.87 -18.55 18.02
CA PRO A 168 -35.74 -17.49 16.97
C PRO A 168 -36.41 -17.78 15.59
N SER A 169 -36.40 -16.82 14.65
CA SER A 169 -36.64 -17.12 13.21
C SER A 169 -36.19 -16.05 12.19
N CYS A 170 -35.23 -16.44 11.32
CA CYS A 170 -35.22 -16.32 9.85
C CYS A 170 -35.55 -15.00 9.11
N ALA A 171 -34.62 -14.50 8.26
CA ALA A 171 -34.68 -14.61 6.78
C ALA A 171 -33.67 -13.68 6.05
N ILE A 172 -33.02 -14.19 4.99
CA ILE A 172 -32.13 -13.45 4.07
C ILE A 172 -32.80 -13.37 2.68
N SER A 173 -32.72 -12.22 2.00
CA SER A 173 -32.71 -12.14 0.51
C SER A 173 -32.22 -10.77 0.01
N PRO A 174 -31.38 -10.70 -1.05
CA PRO A 174 -30.82 -9.46 -1.58
C PRO A 174 -31.62 -8.89 -2.76
N LEU A 175 -31.42 -7.61 -3.10
CA LEU A 175 -31.88 -7.00 -4.35
C LEU A 175 -30.82 -6.09 -4.98
N CYS A 176 -30.44 -6.39 -6.22
CA CYS A 176 -29.63 -5.53 -7.07
C CYS A 176 -30.46 -4.38 -7.67
N GLY A 177 -29.80 -3.25 -7.96
CA GLY A 177 -30.39 -2.14 -8.72
C GLY A 177 -29.34 -1.30 -9.42
N LEU A 178 -28.92 -1.72 -10.62
CA LEU A 178 -28.04 -0.92 -11.50
C LEU A 178 -28.84 0.21 -12.15
N THR A 179 -28.38 1.47 -12.04
CA THR A 179 -28.88 2.59 -12.85
C THR A 179 -27.76 3.40 -13.48
N ALA A 180 -27.68 3.28 -14.80
CA ALA A 180 -27.20 4.23 -15.83
C ALA A 180 -26.09 5.25 -15.47
N PHE A 181 -24.98 5.15 -16.21
CA PHE A 181 -24.01 6.24 -16.40
C PHE A 181 -24.70 7.55 -16.84
N ARG A 182 -24.47 8.62 -16.07
CA ARG A 182 -24.39 10.00 -16.57
C ARG A 182 -23.06 10.58 -16.10
N HIS A 183 -22.49 11.50 -16.87
CA HIS A 183 -21.19 12.12 -16.63
C HIS A 183 -20.98 12.45 -15.14
N GLN A 184 -19.90 11.93 -14.54
CA GLN A 184 -19.48 12.33 -13.20
C GLN A 184 -19.07 13.80 -13.22
N GLN A 185 -19.95 14.67 -12.74
CA GLN A 185 -19.49 15.89 -12.10
C GLN A 185 -18.81 15.48 -10.78
N SER A 186 -17.62 16.02 -10.53
CA SER A 186 -16.94 15.85 -9.24
C SER A 186 -17.87 16.29 -8.10
N ALA A 187 -17.84 15.58 -6.98
CA ALA A 187 -18.43 16.11 -5.76
C ALA A 187 -17.70 17.41 -5.39
N ALA A 188 -18.45 18.34 -4.79
CA ALA A 188 -17.95 19.62 -4.34
C ALA A 188 -17.67 19.55 -2.84
N ASP A 189 -16.45 19.94 -2.44
CA ASP A 189 -16.01 19.91 -1.04
C ASP A 189 -16.80 20.93 -0.18
N PHE A 190 -17.16 22.09 -0.76
CA PHE A 190 -18.05 23.08 -0.12
C PHE A 190 -19.19 23.52 -1.06
N LYS A 191 -20.33 23.90 -0.46
CA LYS A 191 -21.55 24.28 -1.18
C LYS A 191 -22.19 25.54 -0.59
N LEU A 192 -22.35 26.58 -1.41
CA LEU A 192 -22.98 27.85 -1.05
C LEU A 192 -24.36 27.95 -1.68
N SER A 193 -25.41 27.87 -0.88
CA SER A 193 -26.79 27.99 -1.37
C SER A 193 -27.15 29.45 -1.67
N ILE A 194 -27.57 29.72 -2.92
CA ILE A 194 -28.08 31.05 -3.31
C ILE A 194 -29.37 31.39 -2.56
N SER A 195 -30.22 30.39 -2.29
CA SER A 195 -31.42 30.57 -1.46
C SER A 195 -31.08 31.02 -0.03
N ALA A 196 -29.99 30.49 0.57
CA ALA A 196 -29.53 30.94 1.88
C ALA A 196 -29.03 32.40 1.84
N LEU A 197 -28.27 32.77 0.80
CA LEU A 197 -27.78 34.14 0.60
C LEU A 197 -28.90 35.18 0.35
N ARG A 198 -29.99 34.78 -0.34
CA ARG A 198 -31.20 35.61 -0.47
C ARG A 198 -31.90 35.79 0.88
N ASN A 199 -32.03 34.71 1.66
CA ASN A 199 -32.66 34.75 2.99
C ASN A 199 -31.90 35.61 3.99
N SER A 200 -30.56 35.67 3.89
CA SER A 200 -29.70 36.57 4.68
C SER A 200 -29.57 37.99 4.10
N GLN A 201 -30.36 38.34 3.07
CA GLN A 201 -30.36 39.65 2.39
C GLN A 201 -29.02 40.04 1.74
N ILE A 202 -28.11 39.09 1.53
CA ILE A 202 -26.81 39.30 0.87
C ILE A 202 -26.99 39.40 -0.66
N LEU A 203 -27.95 38.65 -1.21
CA LEU A 203 -28.34 38.70 -2.62
C LEU A 203 -29.77 39.24 -2.78
N PRO A 204 -30.08 39.93 -3.90
CA PRO A 204 -31.45 40.35 -4.20
C PRO A 204 -32.41 39.16 -4.26
N SER A 205 -33.57 39.31 -3.59
CA SER A 205 -34.63 38.29 -3.57
C SER A 205 -35.22 38.00 -4.96
N ASP A 206 -35.11 38.97 -5.87
CA ASP A 206 -35.73 39.00 -7.19
C ASP A 206 -34.79 38.44 -8.29
N GLY A 207 -35.37 37.89 -9.36
CA GLY A 207 -34.66 37.25 -10.48
C GLY A 207 -34.48 35.73 -10.37
N ASP A 208 -34.00 35.14 -11.47
CA ASP A 208 -33.78 33.69 -11.60
C ASP A 208 -32.62 33.21 -10.71
N ILE A 209 -32.84 32.15 -9.94
CA ILE A 209 -31.85 31.55 -9.03
C ILE A 209 -30.69 30.94 -9.82
N GLN A 210 -30.95 30.32 -10.97
CA GLN A 210 -29.92 29.65 -11.76
C GLN A 210 -28.97 30.67 -12.40
N LEU A 211 -29.51 31.72 -13.02
CA LEU A 211 -28.70 32.79 -13.61
C LEU A 211 -27.86 33.53 -12.56
N GLN A 212 -28.41 33.76 -11.35
CA GLN A 212 -27.62 34.32 -10.24
C GLN A 212 -26.53 33.37 -9.73
N THR A 213 -26.78 32.05 -9.76
CA THR A 213 -25.77 31.04 -9.38
C THR A 213 -24.61 31.05 -10.36
N GLU A 214 -24.92 31.08 -11.65
CA GLU A 214 -23.93 31.10 -12.74
C GLU A 214 -23.13 32.41 -12.76
N ASP A 215 -23.81 33.56 -12.69
CA ASP A 215 -23.15 34.88 -12.62
C ASP A 215 -22.19 34.97 -11.42
N LEU A 216 -22.67 34.66 -10.21
CA LEU A 216 -21.84 34.72 -9.00
C LEU A 216 -20.70 33.70 -9.03
N ALA A 217 -20.90 32.50 -9.58
CA ALA A 217 -19.82 31.52 -9.77
C ALA A 217 -18.72 32.04 -10.71
N THR A 218 -19.08 32.77 -11.79
CA THR A 218 -18.09 33.37 -12.70
C THR A 218 -17.39 34.62 -12.14
N GLN A 219 -17.98 35.31 -11.17
CA GLN A 219 -17.38 36.46 -10.50
C GLN A 219 -16.39 36.06 -9.39
N LEU A 220 -16.61 34.89 -8.78
CA LEU A 220 -15.69 34.31 -7.81
C LEU A 220 -14.41 33.81 -8.48
N LYS A 221 -13.27 33.93 -7.80
CA LYS A 221 -11.97 33.53 -8.31
C LYS A 221 -11.42 32.34 -7.53
N GLN A 222 -10.90 31.37 -8.27
CA GLN A 222 -9.97 30.37 -7.75
C GLN A 222 -8.74 31.07 -7.14
N ASP A 223 -8.21 30.51 -6.07
CA ASP A 223 -7.06 31.05 -5.32
C ASP A 223 -6.18 29.92 -4.78
N SER A 224 -5.33 30.19 -3.78
CA SER A 224 -4.50 29.14 -3.16
C SER A 224 -5.31 28.09 -2.40
N VAL A 225 -6.55 28.40 -1.98
CA VAL A 225 -7.43 27.56 -1.16
C VAL A 225 -8.48 26.84 -2.02
N VAL A 226 -8.95 27.45 -3.10
CA VAL A 226 -10.02 26.94 -3.97
C VAL A 226 -9.47 26.64 -5.36
N GLU A 227 -9.41 25.36 -5.74
CA GLU A 227 -8.94 24.91 -7.05
C GLU A 227 -10.02 24.96 -8.15
N ASP A 228 -11.30 24.77 -7.79
CA ASP A 228 -12.42 24.83 -8.73
C ASP A 228 -13.66 25.51 -8.13
N ILE A 229 -14.42 26.20 -9.00
CA ILE A 229 -15.69 26.84 -8.67
C ILE A 229 -16.66 26.54 -9.81
N SER A 230 -17.76 25.85 -9.51
CA SER A 230 -18.75 25.46 -10.51
C SER A 230 -20.19 25.78 -10.06
N ALA A 231 -21.05 26.14 -11.01
CA ALA A 231 -22.46 26.38 -10.75
C ALA A 231 -23.25 25.05 -10.79
N GLY A 232 -23.92 24.73 -9.69
CA GLY A 232 -24.96 23.70 -9.62
C GLY A 232 -26.36 24.31 -9.69
N CYS A 233 -27.40 23.50 -9.43
CA CYS A 233 -28.78 23.97 -9.41
C CYS A 233 -29.06 24.81 -8.14
N GLY A 234 -28.92 26.14 -8.22
CA GLY A 234 -29.14 27.06 -7.09
C GLY A 234 -28.07 27.04 -6.00
N VAL A 235 -26.91 26.44 -6.28
CA VAL A 235 -25.79 26.22 -5.35
C VAL A 235 -24.48 26.44 -6.08
N ILE A 236 -23.56 27.21 -5.50
CA ILE A 236 -22.17 27.27 -5.98
C ILE A 236 -21.37 26.18 -5.28
N ASN A 237 -20.72 25.35 -6.08
CA ASN A 237 -19.81 24.30 -5.68
C ASN A 237 -18.40 24.84 -5.65
N PHE A 238 -17.65 24.55 -4.58
CA PHE A 238 -16.23 24.86 -4.46
C PHE A 238 -15.45 23.57 -4.23
N LYS A 239 -14.27 23.46 -4.83
CA LYS A 239 -13.31 22.38 -4.59
C LYS A 239 -12.05 22.96 -3.95
N VAL A 240 -11.59 22.34 -2.86
CA VAL A 240 -10.44 22.79 -2.07
C VAL A 240 -9.15 22.31 -2.74
N ASN A 241 -8.16 23.20 -2.82
CA ASN A 241 -6.81 22.82 -3.19
C ASN A 241 -6.20 21.91 -2.11
N ARG A 242 -6.22 20.60 -2.36
CA ARG A 242 -5.78 19.59 -1.37
C ARG A 242 -4.27 19.60 -1.13
N GLN A 243 -3.48 20.11 -2.08
CA GLN A 243 -2.04 20.32 -1.86
C GLN A 243 -1.80 21.37 -0.76
N LEU A 244 -2.70 22.36 -0.60
CA LEU A 244 -2.61 23.33 0.49
C LEU A 244 -2.75 22.65 1.86
N LEU A 245 -3.63 21.65 2.03
CA LEU A 245 -3.76 20.95 3.31
C LEU A 245 -2.45 20.27 3.75
N VAL A 246 -1.74 19.66 2.80
CA VAL A 246 -0.43 19.03 3.07
C VAL A 246 0.66 20.07 3.28
N GLN A 247 0.65 21.17 2.51
CA GLN A 247 1.58 22.30 2.73
C GLN A 247 1.39 22.92 4.12
N VAL A 248 0.14 23.16 4.54
CA VAL A 248 -0.19 23.64 5.89
C VAL A 248 0.24 22.63 6.95
N TYR A 249 -0.01 21.34 6.76
CA TYR A 249 0.47 20.30 7.68
C TYR A 249 2.01 20.31 7.83
N VAL A 250 2.76 20.35 6.73
CA VAL A 250 4.23 20.38 6.74
C VAL A 250 4.75 21.68 7.36
N GLN A 251 4.16 22.83 6.99
CA GLN A 251 4.52 24.14 7.53
C GLN A 251 4.27 24.21 9.04
N VAL A 252 3.07 23.85 9.50
CA VAL A 252 2.69 23.90 10.91
C VAL A 252 3.54 22.96 11.75
N ASN A 253 3.86 21.74 11.28
CA ASN A 253 4.77 20.86 12.01
C ASN A 253 6.18 21.47 12.15
N LYS A 254 6.74 22.00 11.05
CA LYS A 254 8.06 22.64 11.05
C LYS A 254 8.13 23.89 11.93
N GLU A 255 7.11 24.72 11.90
CA GLU A 255 6.99 25.88 12.78
C GLU A 255 6.79 25.46 14.24
N ALA A 256 6.01 24.40 14.49
CA ALA A 256 5.77 23.87 15.83
C ALA A 256 7.05 23.35 16.48
N GLU A 257 8.00 22.74 15.76
CA GLU A 257 9.29 22.28 16.32
C GLU A 257 9.98 23.35 17.17
N HIS A 258 9.86 24.62 16.80
CA HIS A 258 10.50 25.76 17.45
C HIS A 258 9.53 26.73 18.15
N ASN A 259 8.22 26.45 18.14
CA ASN A 259 7.19 27.32 18.69
C ASN A 259 6.31 26.58 19.72
N GLU A 260 6.60 26.76 21.01
CA GLU A 260 5.81 26.17 22.10
C GLU A 260 4.40 26.76 22.20
N ASP A 261 4.18 28.02 21.86
CA ASP A 261 2.83 28.62 21.85
C ASP A 261 1.94 27.92 20.81
N MET A 262 2.49 27.54 19.66
CA MET A 262 1.75 26.79 18.66
C MET A 262 1.52 25.33 19.04
N LYS A 263 2.50 24.66 19.69
CA LYS A 263 2.25 23.35 20.31
C LYS A 263 1.16 23.44 21.37
N GLN A 264 1.12 24.53 22.13
CA GLN A 264 0.12 24.76 23.15
C GLN A 264 -1.27 25.01 22.55
N ALA A 265 -1.39 25.86 21.53
CA ALA A 265 -2.62 26.07 20.79
C ALA A 265 -3.16 24.75 20.18
N ALA A 266 -2.29 23.90 19.63
CA ALA A 266 -2.69 22.58 19.13
C ALA A 266 -3.19 21.64 20.24
N ARG A 267 -2.52 21.63 21.42
CA ARG A 267 -2.98 20.88 22.60
C ARG A 267 -4.31 21.40 23.14
N ASP A 268 -4.53 22.71 23.08
CA ASP A 268 -5.76 23.35 23.56
C ASP A 268 -6.92 23.10 22.59
N PHE A 269 -6.73 23.22 21.27
CA PHE A 269 -7.74 22.85 20.28
C PHE A 269 -8.09 21.35 20.33
N PHE A 270 -7.10 20.48 20.53
CA PHE A 270 -7.38 19.05 20.78
C PHE A 270 -8.22 18.83 22.04
N ARG A 271 -7.97 19.57 23.13
CA ARG A 271 -8.83 19.51 24.33
C ARG A 271 -10.26 19.98 24.04
N GLN A 272 -10.45 21.00 23.23
CA GLN A 272 -11.79 21.47 22.82
C GLN A 272 -12.56 20.38 22.03
N LEU A 273 -11.86 19.64 21.16
CA LEU A 273 -12.43 18.45 20.50
C LEU A 273 -12.80 17.36 21.52
N GLU A 274 -11.90 17.03 22.45
CA GLU A 274 -12.16 16.04 23.51
C GLU A 274 -13.28 16.45 24.49
N GLN A 275 -13.61 17.74 24.56
CA GLN A 275 -14.71 18.29 25.38
C GLN A 275 -16.01 18.51 24.57
N HIS A 276 -16.05 18.06 23.31
CA HIS A 276 -17.17 18.22 22.38
C HIS A 276 -17.60 19.69 22.16
N GLU A 277 -16.67 20.64 22.16
CA GLU A 277 -16.99 22.03 21.86
C GLU A 277 -17.50 22.18 20.41
N SER A 278 -18.69 22.77 20.26
CA SER A 278 -19.45 22.75 18.99
C SER A 278 -18.70 23.32 17.79
N GLU A 279 -17.85 24.32 17.97
CA GLU A 279 -17.08 24.92 16.88
C GLU A 279 -15.92 24.02 16.44
N ALA A 280 -15.15 23.50 17.40
CA ALA A 280 -14.05 22.57 17.14
C ALA A 280 -14.58 21.28 16.47
N VAL A 281 -15.64 20.68 17.01
CA VAL A 281 -16.26 19.46 16.45
C VAL A 281 -16.80 19.71 15.03
N SER A 282 -17.44 20.87 14.78
CA SER A 282 -17.93 21.24 13.45
C SER A 282 -16.78 21.34 12.43
N LEU A 283 -15.68 21.99 12.80
CA LEU A 283 -14.50 22.14 11.94
C LEU A 283 -13.82 20.80 11.67
N TRP A 284 -13.65 19.96 12.70
CA TRP A 284 -13.12 18.59 12.56
C TRP A 284 -13.99 17.74 11.63
N GLN A 285 -15.33 17.80 11.79
CA GLN A 285 -16.25 17.01 10.99
C GLN A 285 -16.22 17.43 9.52
N GLN A 286 -16.08 18.73 9.21
CA GLN A 286 -15.87 19.21 7.84
C GLN A 286 -14.59 18.65 7.21
N PHE A 287 -13.46 18.71 7.92
CA PHE A 287 -12.20 18.12 7.42
C PHE A 287 -12.30 16.60 7.24
N ARG A 288 -12.97 15.91 8.16
CA ARG A 288 -13.20 14.46 8.08
C ARG A 288 -14.02 14.10 6.85
N ASP A 289 -15.13 14.78 6.59
CA ASP A 289 -16.02 14.44 5.48
C ASP A 289 -15.35 14.69 4.12
N ILE A 290 -14.66 15.82 3.94
CA ILE A 290 -13.84 16.10 2.74
C ILE A 290 -12.78 15.01 2.52
N THR A 291 -12.14 14.54 3.59
CA THR A 291 -11.11 13.50 3.52
C THR A 291 -11.71 12.12 3.19
N VAL A 292 -12.89 11.80 3.74
CA VAL A 292 -13.60 10.54 3.50
C VAL A 292 -14.13 10.45 2.07
N ASP A 293 -14.69 11.54 1.53
CA ASP A 293 -15.13 11.61 0.13
C ASP A 293 -13.95 11.41 -0.84
N GLU A 294 -12.77 11.90 -0.49
CA GLU A 294 -11.57 11.68 -1.30
C GLU A 294 -11.02 10.25 -1.18
N TYR A 295 -11.03 9.67 0.01
CA TYR A 295 -10.72 8.25 0.17
C TYR A 295 -11.67 7.37 -0.66
N GLN A 296 -12.97 7.67 -0.68
CA GLN A 296 -13.92 6.97 -1.56
C GLN A 296 -13.55 7.08 -3.04
N HIS A 297 -13.08 8.25 -3.50
CA HIS A 297 -12.63 8.43 -4.88
C HIS A 297 -11.44 7.51 -5.21
N ILE A 298 -10.38 7.57 -4.41
CA ILE A 298 -9.15 6.79 -4.63
C ILE A 298 -9.40 5.28 -4.48
N TYR A 299 -10.16 4.84 -3.46
CA TYR A 299 -10.51 3.43 -3.28
C TYR A 299 -11.34 2.89 -4.44
N LYS A 300 -12.28 3.68 -4.98
CA LYS A 300 -13.05 3.30 -6.17
C LYS A 300 -12.16 3.05 -7.40
N ARG A 301 -11.08 3.83 -7.60
CA ARG A 301 -10.10 3.58 -8.68
C ARG A 301 -9.43 2.22 -8.52
N LEU A 302 -9.09 1.84 -7.29
CA LEU A 302 -8.53 0.53 -6.93
C LEU A 302 -9.55 -0.63 -6.91
N GLY A 303 -10.83 -0.39 -7.23
CA GLY A 303 -11.88 -1.41 -7.15
C GLY A 303 -12.29 -1.76 -5.70
N VAL A 304 -11.90 -0.95 -4.72
CA VAL A 304 -12.21 -1.13 -3.29
C VAL A 304 -13.47 -0.35 -2.92
N HIS A 305 -14.33 -0.97 -2.11
CA HIS A 305 -15.50 -0.35 -1.52
C HIS A 305 -15.55 -0.69 -0.03
N PHE A 306 -15.89 0.30 0.80
CA PHE A 306 -16.11 0.14 2.23
C PHE A 306 -17.56 0.45 2.56
N ASP A 307 -18.22 -0.42 3.32
CA ASP A 307 -19.57 -0.17 3.83
C ASP A 307 -19.59 0.96 4.87
N ILE A 308 -18.50 1.14 5.63
CA ILE A 308 -18.44 2.03 6.80
C ILE A 308 -17.04 2.68 6.93
N TYR A 309 -17.01 4.02 7.03
CA TYR A 309 -15.81 4.81 7.28
C TYR A 309 -15.70 5.20 8.78
N SER A 310 -15.20 4.26 9.58
CA SER A 310 -14.98 4.42 11.03
C SER A 310 -13.60 5.02 11.35
N GLY A 311 -13.48 5.73 12.46
CA GLY A 311 -12.21 6.25 13.00
C GLY A 311 -12.15 6.18 14.53
N GLU A 312 -10.98 6.40 15.12
CA GLU A 312 -10.73 6.31 16.57
C GLU A 312 -11.58 7.29 17.41
N SER A 313 -11.95 8.44 16.85
CA SER A 313 -12.73 9.47 17.54
C SER A 313 -14.13 9.02 17.96
N PHE A 314 -14.68 7.99 17.32
CA PHE A 314 -16.00 7.43 17.68
C PHE A 314 -15.99 6.54 18.93
N HIS A 315 -14.81 6.25 19.48
CA HIS A 315 -14.61 5.30 20.58
C HIS A 315 -13.97 5.96 21.81
N GLN A 316 -13.99 7.29 21.89
CA GLN A 316 -13.32 8.05 22.95
C GLN A 316 -14.00 7.89 24.32
N ASP A 317 -15.33 8.00 24.38
CA ASP A 317 -16.10 7.82 25.62
C ASP A 317 -16.05 6.36 26.07
N GLN A 318 -16.26 5.43 25.13
CA GLN A 318 -16.20 4.00 25.36
C GLN A 318 -14.79 3.55 25.81
N ALA A 319 -13.72 4.25 25.43
CA ALA A 319 -12.37 3.97 25.93
C ALA A 319 -12.25 4.21 27.46
N GLN A 320 -12.98 5.17 28.03
CA GLN A 320 -13.05 5.34 29.49
C GLN A 320 -13.88 4.23 30.15
N GLU A 321 -14.95 3.76 29.51
CA GLU A 321 -15.71 2.60 29.97
C GLU A 321 -14.85 1.32 30.00
N VAL A 322 -14.00 1.10 28.98
CA VAL A 322 -13.03 0.00 28.97
C VAL A 322 -12.06 0.08 30.17
N VAL A 323 -11.57 1.27 30.53
CA VAL A 323 -10.71 1.46 31.71
C VAL A 323 -11.45 1.08 33.00
N GLN A 324 -12.72 1.47 33.14
CA GLN A 324 -13.56 1.08 34.28
C GLN A 324 -13.84 -0.43 34.30
N GLN A 325 -14.05 -1.06 33.15
CA GLN A 325 -14.20 -2.51 33.04
C GLN A 325 -12.92 -3.25 33.46
N LEU A 326 -11.75 -2.79 33.01
CA LEU A 326 -10.45 -3.35 33.42
C LEU A 326 -10.23 -3.19 34.94
N GLN A 327 -10.62 -2.06 35.53
CA GLN A 327 -10.51 -1.81 36.96
C GLN A 327 -11.46 -2.70 37.78
N SER A 328 -12.74 -2.76 37.41
CA SER A 328 -13.76 -3.56 38.11
C SER A 328 -13.46 -5.07 38.09
N ARG A 329 -12.77 -5.56 37.05
CA ARG A 329 -12.30 -6.94 36.92
C ARG A 329 -10.95 -7.21 37.63
N GLY A 330 -10.32 -6.19 38.22
CA GLY A 330 -9.00 -6.30 38.87
C GLY A 330 -7.82 -6.49 37.91
N LEU A 331 -8.01 -6.23 36.62
CA LEU A 331 -6.99 -6.35 35.57
C LEU A 331 -6.11 -5.11 35.47
N LEU A 332 -6.67 -3.93 35.75
CA LEU A 332 -5.94 -2.66 35.77
C LEU A 332 -5.07 -2.55 37.03
N LYS A 333 -3.76 -2.57 36.85
CA LYS A 333 -2.75 -2.35 37.89
C LYS A 333 -2.08 -0.99 37.68
N THR A 334 -1.58 -0.35 38.74
CA THR A 334 -0.81 0.90 38.64
C THR A 334 0.69 0.61 38.65
N SER A 335 1.45 1.18 37.72
CA SER A 335 2.90 1.04 37.64
C SER A 335 3.64 1.97 38.62
N GLU A 336 4.95 1.77 38.81
CA GLU A 336 5.84 2.67 39.57
C GLU A 336 5.92 4.11 39.02
N ARG A 337 5.38 4.35 37.81
CA ARG A 337 5.30 5.67 37.17
C ARG A 337 3.88 6.27 37.23
N GLY A 338 2.94 5.62 37.92
CA GLY A 338 1.55 6.04 38.01
C GLY A 338 0.70 5.72 36.78
N THR A 339 1.24 5.03 35.77
CA THR A 339 0.47 4.62 34.58
C THR A 339 -0.39 3.39 34.86
N GLY A 340 -1.56 3.30 34.21
CA GLY A 340 -2.41 2.11 34.26
C GLY A 340 -1.92 1.06 33.27
N VAL A 341 -1.67 -0.15 33.77
CA VAL A 341 -1.14 -1.28 33.00
C VAL A 341 -1.99 -2.53 33.21
N VAL A 342 -2.05 -3.39 32.18
CA VAL A 342 -2.61 -4.75 32.26
C VAL A 342 -1.45 -5.73 32.21
N ASP A 343 -1.50 -6.73 33.09
CA ASP A 343 -0.53 -7.83 33.14
C ASP A 343 -0.94 -8.93 32.17
N LEU A 344 -0.06 -9.25 31.23
CA LEU A 344 -0.24 -10.26 30.19
C LEU A 344 0.71 -11.45 30.37
N SER A 345 1.39 -11.54 31.52
CA SER A 345 2.22 -12.69 31.85
C SER A 345 1.35 -13.90 32.23
N PRO A 346 1.60 -15.11 31.70
CA PRO A 346 0.85 -16.31 32.10
C PRO A 346 1.00 -16.67 33.59
N ALA A 347 2.04 -16.15 34.25
CA ALA A 347 2.30 -16.34 35.67
C ALA A 347 1.70 -15.24 36.57
N GLY A 348 1.18 -14.14 36.01
CA GLY A 348 0.74 -12.97 36.77
C GLY A 348 1.87 -12.25 37.52
N ASP A 349 3.11 -12.37 37.04
CA ASP A 349 4.35 -11.91 37.66
C ASP A 349 4.82 -10.53 37.14
N MET A 350 4.00 -9.85 36.33
CA MET A 350 4.31 -8.57 35.67
C MET A 350 5.49 -8.62 34.68
N SER A 351 5.95 -9.81 34.25
CA SER A 351 7.03 -9.93 33.25
C SER A 351 6.65 -9.44 31.84
N SER A 352 5.35 -9.41 31.54
CA SER A 352 4.78 -8.85 30.31
C SER A 352 3.64 -7.91 30.69
N VAL A 353 3.79 -6.62 30.41
CA VAL A 353 2.79 -5.60 30.73
C VAL A 353 2.46 -4.75 29.51
N CYS A 354 1.18 -4.44 29.32
CA CYS A 354 0.73 -3.47 28.35
C CYS A 354 0.22 -2.21 29.07
N THR A 355 0.59 -1.01 28.60
CA THR A 355 0.09 0.24 29.17
C THR A 355 -1.18 0.66 28.46
N VAL A 356 -2.25 0.88 29.23
CA VAL A 356 -3.60 1.24 28.73
C VAL A 356 -4.05 2.62 29.20
N LEU A 357 -3.37 3.21 30.18
CA LEU A 357 -3.66 4.53 30.71
C LEU A 357 -2.36 5.27 31.05
N ARG A 358 -2.26 6.54 30.67
CA ARG A 358 -1.16 7.41 31.12
C ARG A 358 -1.35 7.83 32.58
N SER A 359 -0.30 8.39 33.18
CA SER A 359 -0.31 8.86 34.59
C SER A 359 -1.20 10.07 34.84
N ASP A 360 -1.63 10.76 33.78
CA ASP A 360 -2.58 11.87 33.81
C ASP A 360 -4.05 11.41 33.60
N GLY A 361 -4.29 10.10 33.44
CA GLY A 361 -5.62 9.54 33.17
C GLY A 361 -6.02 9.56 31.68
N THR A 362 -5.16 10.00 30.77
CA THR A 362 -5.46 9.95 29.32
C THR A 362 -5.35 8.53 28.76
N THR A 363 -6.31 8.18 27.89
CA THR A 363 -6.37 6.87 27.21
C THR A 363 -5.30 6.77 26.12
N LEU A 364 -4.87 5.54 25.85
CA LEU A 364 -3.92 5.24 24.77
C LEU A 364 -4.65 4.61 23.57
N TYR A 365 -3.95 4.55 22.43
CA TYR A 365 -4.44 3.94 21.18
C TYR A 365 -5.06 2.56 21.40
N ILE A 366 -4.37 1.67 22.13
CA ILE A 366 -4.88 0.32 22.44
C ILE A 366 -6.21 0.33 23.20
N THR A 367 -6.46 1.34 24.03
CA THR A 367 -7.71 1.47 24.80
C THR A 367 -8.87 1.91 23.91
N ARG A 368 -8.59 2.71 22.87
CA ARG A 368 -9.55 3.08 21.82
C ARG A 368 -9.83 1.88 20.90
N ASP A 369 -8.83 1.06 20.58
CA ASP A 369 -9.02 -0.19 19.84
C ASP A 369 -9.84 -1.23 20.62
N LEU A 370 -9.60 -1.38 21.93
CA LEU A 370 -10.42 -2.24 22.81
C LEU A 370 -11.89 -1.83 22.77
N ALA A 371 -12.17 -0.54 22.92
CA ALA A 371 -13.52 0.01 22.82
C ALA A 371 -14.13 -0.22 21.43
N ALA A 372 -13.37 0.02 20.37
CA ALA A 372 -13.80 -0.20 18.99
C ALA A 372 -14.12 -1.68 18.69
N ALA A 373 -13.37 -2.62 19.26
CA ALA A 373 -13.57 -4.04 19.06
C ALA A 373 -14.81 -4.56 19.80
N ILE A 374 -15.04 -4.08 21.02
CA ILE A 374 -16.24 -4.39 21.80
C ILE A 374 -17.50 -3.85 21.08
N ASP A 375 -17.50 -2.58 20.66
CA ASP A 375 -18.57 -1.98 19.86
C ASP A 375 -18.89 -2.79 18.60
N ARG A 376 -17.85 -3.17 17.82
CA ARG A 376 -18.02 -4.00 16.61
C ARG A 376 -18.56 -5.39 16.93
N SER A 377 -18.12 -6.02 18.02
CA SER A 377 -18.62 -7.32 18.44
C SER A 377 -20.10 -7.26 18.83
N GLU A 378 -20.52 -6.24 19.58
CA GLU A 378 -21.91 -6.04 19.99
C GLU A 378 -22.80 -5.70 18.80
N LYS A 379 -22.33 -4.79 17.93
CA LYS A 379 -23.10 -4.28 16.79
C LYS A 379 -23.28 -5.29 15.66
N TYR A 380 -22.26 -6.09 15.35
CA TYR A 380 -22.28 -7.01 14.21
C TYR A 380 -22.38 -8.49 14.59
N SER A 381 -22.05 -8.86 15.84
CA SER A 381 -22.00 -10.27 16.28
C SER A 381 -21.20 -11.16 15.31
N PHE A 382 -20.10 -10.63 14.79
CA PHE A 382 -19.33 -11.21 13.69
C PHE A 382 -18.88 -12.66 13.96
N ASP A 383 -18.72 -13.46 12.91
CA ASP A 383 -18.13 -14.80 13.00
C ASP A 383 -16.59 -14.77 12.99
N GLU A 384 -16.01 -13.79 12.29
CA GLU A 384 -14.57 -13.58 12.15
C GLU A 384 -14.29 -12.08 12.01
N MET A 385 -13.13 -11.61 12.49
CA MET A 385 -12.73 -10.20 12.36
C MET A 385 -11.25 -10.08 12.00
N ILE A 386 -10.98 -9.60 10.78
CA ILE A 386 -9.61 -9.53 10.23
C ILE A 386 -9.08 -8.10 10.29
N TYR A 387 -7.93 -7.93 10.95
CA TYR A 387 -7.18 -6.68 11.03
C TYR A 387 -6.00 -6.72 10.06
N VAL A 388 -6.02 -5.88 9.02
CA VAL A 388 -4.96 -5.79 8.00
C VAL A 388 -4.12 -4.54 8.24
N THR A 389 -2.89 -4.68 8.75
CA THR A 389 -2.01 -3.53 9.08
C THR A 389 -0.55 -3.80 8.74
N ASP A 390 0.31 -2.78 8.84
CA ASP A 390 1.75 -2.98 8.78
C ASP A 390 2.23 -3.92 9.90
N LYS A 391 3.24 -4.75 9.59
CA LYS A 391 3.80 -5.77 10.47
C LYS A 391 4.48 -5.25 11.74
N SER A 392 4.89 -3.97 11.80
CA SER A 392 5.42 -3.38 13.03
C SER A 392 4.37 -3.38 14.17
N GLN A 393 3.08 -3.39 13.81
CA GLN A 393 1.97 -3.42 14.76
C GLN A 393 1.66 -4.83 15.32
N ALA A 394 2.37 -5.88 14.90
CA ALA A 394 2.09 -7.25 15.37
C ALA A 394 2.18 -7.39 16.91
N GLY A 395 3.09 -6.65 17.56
CA GLY A 395 3.15 -6.60 19.03
C GLY A 395 1.93 -5.95 19.69
N HIS A 396 1.37 -4.91 19.06
CA HIS A 396 0.13 -4.25 19.50
C HIS A 396 -1.05 -5.20 19.39
N PHE A 397 -1.29 -5.81 18.22
CA PHE A 397 -2.41 -6.74 18.04
C PHE A 397 -2.31 -7.96 18.95
N HIS A 398 -1.11 -8.49 19.19
CA HIS A 398 -0.91 -9.57 20.16
C HIS A 398 -1.33 -9.15 21.58
N GLN A 399 -0.90 -7.98 22.06
CA GLN A 399 -1.30 -7.47 23.39
C GLN A 399 -2.80 -7.18 23.46
N PHE A 400 -3.35 -6.57 22.42
CA PHE A 400 -4.76 -6.20 22.28
C PHE A 400 -5.69 -7.42 22.36
N PHE A 401 -5.42 -8.49 21.59
CA PHE A 401 -6.20 -9.73 21.68
C PHE A 401 -6.09 -10.40 23.06
N GLN A 402 -4.89 -10.40 23.67
CA GLN A 402 -4.70 -10.93 25.03
C GLN A 402 -5.49 -10.14 26.09
N ILE A 403 -5.59 -8.81 25.97
CA ILE A 403 -6.42 -8.00 26.88
C ILE A 403 -7.91 -8.34 26.71
N LEU A 404 -8.42 -8.48 25.47
CA LEU A 404 -9.81 -8.88 25.24
C LEU A 404 -10.12 -10.24 25.86
N LEU A 405 -9.24 -11.23 25.68
CA LEU A 405 -9.38 -12.56 26.31
C LEU A 405 -9.33 -12.47 27.84
N ALA A 406 -8.44 -11.66 28.42
CA ALA A 406 -8.37 -11.42 29.86
C ALA A 406 -9.64 -10.71 30.41
N MET A 407 -10.26 -9.85 29.60
CA MET A 407 -11.59 -9.27 29.87
C MET A 407 -12.74 -10.27 29.68
N GLY A 408 -12.46 -11.52 29.30
CA GLY A 408 -13.46 -12.58 29.12
C GLY A 408 -14.20 -12.53 27.78
N HIS A 409 -13.71 -11.75 26.82
CA HIS A 409 -14.26 -11.69 25.47
C HIS A 409 -13.71 -12.85 24.62
N SER A 410 -14.26 -14.06 24.80
CA SER A 410 -13.86 -15.26 24.07
C SER A 410 -14.00 -15.16 22.55
N TRP A 411 -14.81 -14.21 22.04
CA TRP A 411 -14.86 -13.92 20.61
C TRP A 411 -13.55 -13.40 20.03
N ALA A 412 -12.60 -12.94 20.86
CA ALA A 412 -11.28 -12.51 20.41
C ALA A 412 -10.43 -13.64 19.81
N ASP A 413 -10.72 -14.91 20.12
CA ASP A 413 -10.13 -16.07 19.43
C ASP A 413 -10.51 -16.15 17.94
N ARG A 414 -11.52 -15.37 17.51
CA ARG A 414 -11.98 -15.23 16.11
C ARG A 414 -11.48 -13.94 15.46
N CYS A 415 -10.64 -13.18 16.16
CA CYS A 415 -9.98 -12.01 15.61
C CYS A 415 -8.60 -12.39 15.07
N LEU A 416 -8.31 -12.04 13.82
CA LEU A 416 -7.06 -12.37 13.15
C LEU A 416 -6.28 -11.10 12.80
N HIS A 417 -4.95 -11.16 12.92
CA HIS A 417 -4.06 -10.12 12.42
C HIS A 417 -3.38 -10.60 11.14
N VAL A 418 -3.53 -9.85 10.06
CA VAL A 418 -2.88 -10.08 8.76
C VAL A 418 -1.85 -8.95 8.53
N PRO A 419 -0.61 -9.14 9.00
CA PRO A 419 0.44 -8.16 8.82
C PRO A 419 0.98 -8.13 7.38
N PHE A 420 1.24 -6.92 6.86
CA PHE A 420 1.94 -6.70 5.58
C PHE A 420 3.31 -6.02 5.76
N GLY A 421 4.16 -6.12 4.74
CA GLY A 421 5.50 -5.51 4.68
C GLY A 421 5.53 -4.16 3.95
N LEU A 422 6.68 -3.50 4.00
CA LEU A 422 6.84 -2.13 3.48
C LEU A 422 7.28 -2.09 2.01
N VAL A 423 6.68 -1.17 1.26
CA VAL A 423 7.11 -0.79 -0.09
C VAL A 423 8.29 0.16 0.00
N ARG A 424 9.45 -0.26 -0.52
CA ARG A 424 10.71 0.51 -0.47
C ARG A 424 11.02 1.16 -1.81
N GLY A 425 11.65 2.33 -1.79
CA GLY A 425 12.18 2.98 -3.00
C GLY A 425 11.14 3.66 -3.90
N MET A 426 9.86 3.67 -3.52
CA MET A 426 8.84 4.47 -4.19
C MET A 426 9.17 5.97 -4.03
N LYS A 427 9.36 6.68 -5.14
CA LYS A 427 9.60 8.12 -5.20
C LYS A 427 8.88 8.73 -6.40
N THR A 428 8.19 9.84 -6.16
CA THR A 428 7.69 10.75 -7.21
C THR A 428 8.85 11.48 -7.88
N ARG A 429 8.58 12.15 -9.01
CA ARG A 429 9.60 12.98 -9.69
C ARG A 429 10.05 14.18 -8.85
N SER A 430 9.25 14.60 -7.87
CA SER A 430 9.53 15.64 -6.87
C SER A 430 10.27 15.12 -5.63
N GLY A 431 10.01 13.88 -5.21
CA GLY A 431 10.90 13.11 -4.31
C GLY A 431 10.75 13.30 -2.80
N GLU A 432 9.84 14.16 -2.32
CA GLU A 432 9.61 14.39 -0.88
C GLU A 432 8.44 13.57 -0.31
N VAL A 433 7.28 13.58 -0.98
CA VAL A 433 6.09 12.80 -0.60
C VAL A 433 5.55 12.11 -1.86
N VAL A 434 4.98 10.92 -1.68
CA VAL A 434 4.33 10.16 -2.75
C VAL A 434 2.87 9.96 -2.40
N PHE A 435 1.97 10.65 -3.09
CA PHE A 435 0.54 10.41 -2.96
C PHE A 435 0.15 9.15 -3.74
N LEU A 436 -0.83 8.41 -3.24
CA LEU A 436 -1.35 7.24 -3.95
C LEU A 436 -1.94 7.65 -5.31
N GLU A 437 -2.63 8.79 -5.38
CA GLU A 437 -3.14 9.35 -6.63
C GLU A 437 -2.02 9.56 -7.68
N ASP A 438 -0.89 10.17 -7.31
CA ASP A 438 0.28 10.34 -8.19
C ASP A 438 0.80 9.00 -8.72
N VAL A 439 0.76 7.93 -7.90
CA VAL A 439 1.19 6.59 -8.30
C VAL A 439 0.22 6.00 -9.32
N LEU A 440 -1.09 6.12 -9.11
CA LEU A 440 -2.09 5.65 -10.07
C LEU A 440 -1.98 6.41 -11.41
N ASP A 441 -1.76 7.73 -11.34
CA ASP A 441 -1.65 8.60 -12.51
C ASP A 441 -0.34 8.41 -13.29
N GLU A 442 0.80 8.19 -12.61
CA GLU A 442 2.06 7.80 -13.26
C GLU A 442 1.96 6.38 -13.86
N ALA A 443 1.24 5.44 -13.21
CA ALA A 443 0.98 4.11 -13.76
C ALA A 443 0.16 4.19 -15.06
N ARG A 444 -0.96 4.93 -15.06
CA ARG A 444 -1.76 5.24 -16.26
C ARG A 444 -0.91 5.87 -17.35
N SER A 445 -0.15 6.92 -17.01
CA SER A 445 0.66 7.69 -17.96
C SER A 445 1.75 6.85 -18.63
N ARG A 446 2.48 6.02 -17.85
CA ARG A 446 3.49 5.09 -18.38
C ARG A 446 2.85 4.00 -19.24
N MET A 447 1.69 3.47 -18.84
CA MET A 447 0.98 2.44 -19.59
C MET A 447 0.47 3.00 -20.93
N LEU A 448 -0.10 4.20 -20.95
CA LEU A 448 -0.54 4.90 -22.16
C LEU A 448 0.63 5.12 -23.16
N HIS A 449 1.80 5.54 -22.65
CA HIS A 449 3.02 5.66 -23.46
C HIS A 449 3.51 4.31 -24.01
N ASN A 450 3.47 3.25 -23.22
CA ASN A 450 3.85 1.91 -23.65
C ASN A 450 2.89 1.37 -24.73
N MET A 451 1.59 1.61 -24.58
CA MET A 451 0.54 1.20 -25.52
C MET A 451 0.65 1.95 -26.86
N SER A 452 0.93 3.26 -26.85
CA SER A 452 1.09 4.06 -28.08
C SER A 452 2.32 3.66 -28.92
N ARG A 453 3.36 3.11 -28.28
CA ARG A 453 4.58 2.63 -28.95
C ARG A 453 4.48 1.18 -29.46
N SER A 454 3.47 0.43 -29.04
CA SER A 454 3.26 -0.96 -29.47
C SER A 454 2.58 -0.99 -30.85
N LYS A 455 3.22 -1.66 -31.82
CA LYS A 455 2.67 -1.84 -33.19
C LYS A 455 1.51 -2.83 -33.27
N THR A 456 1.18 -3.49 -32.16
CA THR A 456 0.15 -4.54 -32.07
C THR A 456 -1.09 -4.11 -31.28
N THR A 457 -1.05 -2.92 -30.68
CA THR A 457 -2.17 -2.32 -29.95
C THR A 457 -3.33 -2.12 -30.92
N LYS A 458 -4.54 -2.53 -30.53
CA LYS A 458 -5.73 -2.26 -31.34
C LYS A 458 -6.20 -0.82 -31.17
N GLU A 459 -6.99 -0.33 -32.12
CA GLU A 459 -7.82 0.86 -31.87
C GLU A 459 -8.79 0.56 -30.72
N MET A 460 -8.78 1.45 -29.72
CA MET A 460 -9.62 1.41 -28.53
C MET A 460 -10.52 2.63 -28.53
N TYR A 461 -11.73 2.48 -28.00
CA TYR A 461 -12.66 3.59 -27.81
C TYR A 461 -12.14 4.57 -26.74
N ASP A 462 -11.57 4.03 -25.66
CA ASP A 462 -10.95 4.79 -24.58
C ASP A 462 -9.58 4.18 -24.23
N PRO A 463 -8.47 4.77 -24.73
CA PRO A 463 -7.13 4.30 -24.42
C PRO A 463 -6.67 4.71 -23.01
N GLU A 464 -7.27 5.73 -22.38
CA GLU A 464 -6.88 6.20 -21.05
C GLU A 464 -7.47 5.30 -19.96
N ASP A 465 -8.75 4.96 -20.04
CA ASP A 465 -9.41 3.96 -19.18
C ASP A 465 -8.72 2.59 -19.27
N THR A 466 -8.32 2.18 -20.48
CA THR A 466 -7.59 0.92 -20.68
C THR A 466 -6.19 1.01 -20.05
N ALA A 467 -5.46 2.11 -20.23
CA ALA A 467 -4.15 2.33 -19.63
C ALA A 467 -4.22 2.38 -18.08
N GLU A 468 -5.28 2.97 -17.52
CA GLU A 468 -5.53 3.00 -16.08
C GLU A 468 -5.77 1.59 -15.54
N LYS A 469 -6.70 0.83 -16.12
CA LYS A 469 -6.99 -0.56 -15.71
C LYS A 469 -5.75 -1.45 -15.77
N VAL A 470 -4.96 -1.37 -16.84
CA VAL A 470 -3.74 -2.17 -16.99
C VAL A 470 -2.62 -1.70 -16.03
N GLY A 471 -2.49 -0.39 -15.81
CA GLY A 471 -1.54 0.16 -14.83
C GLY A 471 -1.85 -0.27 -13.39
N ILE A 472 -3.11 -0.18 -12.97
CA ILE A 472 -3.60 -0.63 -11.66
C ILE A 472 -3.40 -2.15 -11.51
N SER A 473 -3.64 -2.93 -12.57
CA SER A 473 -3.35 -4.38 -12.58
C SER A 473 -1.89 -4.68 -12.28
N ALA A 474 -0.96 -3.89 -12.83
CA ALA A 474 0.47 -4.07 -12.59
C ALA A 474 0.86 -3.82 -11.13
N LEU A 475 0.28 -2.78 -10.50
CA LEU A 475 0.47 -2.47 -9.08
C LEU A 475 -0.06 -3.60 -8.19
N ILE A 476 -1.33 -3.99 -8.35
CA ILE A 476 -1.97 -5.04 -7.54
C ILE A 476 -1.20 -6.38 -7.63
N ILE A 477 -0.81 -6.79 -8.84
CA ILE A 477 -0.04 -8.02 -9.01
C ILE A 477 1.39 -7.90 -8.44
N GLN A 478 2.00 -6.72 -8.49
CA GLN A 478 3.32 -6.52 -7.89
C GLN A 478 3.28 -6.67 -6.35
N ASP A 479 2.24 -6.14 -5.69
CA ASP A 479 2.03 -6.30 -4.24
C ASP A 479 1.68 -7.75 -3.87
N PHE A 480 0.74 -8.37 -4.58
CA PHE A 480 0.17 -9.67 -4.19
C PHE A 480 0.96 -10.90 -4.66
N LYS A 481 2.01 -10.73 -5.46
CA LYS A 481 2.86 -11.84 -5.94
C LYS A 481 3.72 -12.47 -4.85
N GLY A 482 4.08 -11.71 -3.81
CA GLY A 482 4.87 -12.18 -2.66
C GLY A 482 4.03 -12.60 -1.46
N PRO A 483 4.64 -13.16 -0.40
CA PRO A 483 4.02 -13.21 0.92
C PRO A 483 3.76 -11.78 1.44
N LEU A 484 2.57 -11.51 1.97
CA LEU A 484 2.17 -10.14 2.38
C LEU A 484 3.18 -9.48 3.33
N GLN A 485 3.77 -10.23 4.27
CA GLN A 485 4.75 -9.73 5.25
C GLN A 485 6.12 -9.31 4.66
N ALA A 486 6.41 -9.67 3.41
CA ALA A 486 7.70 -9.38 2.78
C ALA A 486 7.79 -7.91 2.37
N ASP A 487 8.92 -7.27 2.68
CA ASP A 487 9.23 -5.97 2.06
C ASP A 487 9.64 -6.20 0.61
N TYR A 488 9.33 -5.24 -0.27
CA TYR A 488 9.84 -5.26 -1.64
C TYR A 488 10.30 -3.87 -2.09
N THR A 489 11.23 -3.84 -3.04
CA THR A 489 11.67 -2.59 -3.68
C THR A 489 10.83 -2.33 -4.93
N PHE A 490 10.19 -1.18 -4.96
CA PHE A 490 9.35 -0.72 -6.05
C PHE A 490 10.17 -0.39 -7.31
N ASP A 491 9.71 -0.87 -8.46
CA ASP A 491 10.39 -0.73 -9.76
C ASP A 491 9.35 -0.65 -10.89
N TRP A 492 9.16 0.56 -11.41
CA TRP A 492 8.23 0.85 -12.51
C TRP A 492 8.52 0.04 -13.77
N ASP A 493 9.80 -0.06 -14.15
CA ASP A 493 10.21 -0.67 -15.40
C ASP A 493 10.03 -2.17 -15.33
N ARG A 494 10.16 -2.78 -14.15
CA ARG A 494 9.87 -4.19 -13.90
C ARG A 494 8.38 -4.52 -13.91
N MET A 495 7.52 -3.71 -13.28
CA MET A 495 6.10 -4.07 -13.13
C MET A 495 5.26 -3.79 -14.38
N LEU A 496 5.61 -2.76 -15.16
CA LEU A 496 4.90 -2.38 -16.40
C LEU A 496 5.41 -3.12 -17.65
N GLN A 497 6.28 -4.12 -17.49
CA GLN A 497 6.72 -4.98 -18.59
C GLN A 497 5.57 -5.86 -19.09
N ALA A 498 5.37 -5.87 -20.41
CA ALA A 498 4.42 -6.75 -21.09
C ALA A 498 4.88 -8.22 -21.17
N GLN A 499 6.13 -8.52 -20.80
CA GLN A 499 6.66 -9.88 -20.69
C GLN A 499 7.04 -10.19 -19.25
N GLY A 500 6.83 -11.45 -18.86
CA GLY A 500 7.08 -11.92 -17.51
C GLY A 500 5.83 -11.89 -16.63
N ASP A 501 6.05 -12.14 -15.35
CA ASP A 501 4.98 -12.35 -14.38
C ASP A 501 4.46 -11.02 -13.82
N THR A 502 3.65 -10.30 -14.62
CA THR A 502 3.11 -8.96 -14.32
C THR A 502 1.59 -8.90 -14.51
N GLY A 503 0.92 -7.89 -13.95
CA GLY A 503 -0.49 -7.62 -14.24
C GLY A 503 -0.78 -7.28 -15.70
N VAL A 504 0.20 -6.69 -16.40
CA VAL A 504 0.15 -6.43 -17.84
C VAL A 504 0.03 -7.75 -18.62
N PHE A 505 0.75 -8.81 -18.21
CA PHE A 505 0.67 -10.13 -18.84
C PHE A 505 -0.68 -10.82 -18.61
N LEU A 506 -1.30 -10.66 -17.43
CA LEU A 506 -2.67 -11.13 -17.19
C LEU A 506 -3.67 -10.44 -18.14
N GLN A 507 -3.66 -9.11 -18.17
CA GLN A 507 -4.56 -8.30 -18.99
C GLN A 507 -4.40 -8.59 -20.49
N TYR A 508 -3.16 -8.65 -20.98
CA TYR A 508 -2.86 -9.02 -22.37
C TYR A 508 -3.40 -10.42 -22.72
N THR A 509 -3.25 -11.39 -21.83
CA THR A 509 -3.71 -12.76 -22.05
C THR A 509 -5.25 -12.81 -22.07
N HIS A 510 -5.92 -12.11 -21.16
CA HIS A 510 -7.38 -11.98 -21.13
C HIS A 510 -7.91 -11.34 -22.42
N ALA A 511 -7.42 -10.15 -22.78
CA ALA A 511 -7.82 -9.44 -24.00
C ALA A 511 -7.58 -10.28 -25.29
N ARG A 512 -6.52 -11.09 -25.31
CA ARG A 512 -6.23 -12.02 -26.41
C ARG A 512 -7.22 -13.19 -26.49
N LEU A 513 -7.71 -13.69 -25.35
CA LEU A 513 -8.77 -14.71 -25.30
C LEU A 513 -10.13 -14.12 -25.70
N CYS A 514 -10.53 -12.96 -25.17
CA CYS A 514 -11.72 -12.23 -25.63
C CYS A 514 -11.69 -12.02 -27.15
N SER A 515 -10.52 -11.63 -27.67
CA SER A 515 -10.28 -11.47 -29.11
C SER A 515 -10.33 -12.77 -29.93
N LEU A 516 -10.05 -13.92 -29.33
CA LEU A 516 -10.20 -15.23 -29.98
C LEU A 516 -11.69 -15.59 -30.05
N ILE A 517 -12.41 -15.43 -28.94
CA ILE A 517 -13.84 -15.75 -28.82
C ILE A 517 -14.65 -14.87 -29.78
N GLN A 518 -14.47 -13.54 -29.72
CA GLN A 518 -15.15 -12.57 -30.60
C GLN A 518 -14.96 -12.88 -32.10
N LYS A 519 -13.78 -13.35 -32.51
CA LYS A 519 -13.50 -13.71 -33.91
C LYS A 519 -14.17 -15.01 -34.38
N ASN A 520 -14.74 -15.78 -33.47
CA ASN A 520 -15.45 -17.03 -33.74
C ASN A 520 -16.88 -17.01 -33.17
N GLU A 521 -17.44 -15.82 -32.89
CA GLU A 521 -18.85 -15.66 -32.54
C GLU A 521 -19.75 -16.30 -33.60
N GLY A 522 -20.76 -17.05 -33.17
CA GLY A 522 -21.62 -17.86 -34.03
C GLY A 522 -21.06 -19.24 -34.42
N ALA A 523 -19.80 -19.56 -34.09
CA ALA A 523 -19.27 -20.93 -34.23
C ALA A 523 -19.52 -21.80 -32.98
N GLU A 524 -19.90 -21.21 -31.85
CA GLU A 524 -20.19 -21.95 -30.61
C GLU A 524 -21.49 -22.75 -30.72
N ALA A 525 -21.41 -24.07 -30.58
CA ALA A 525 -22.56 -24.94 -30.33
C ALA A 525 -22.70 -25.23 -28.83
N ASP A 526 -23.94 -25.38 -28.33
CA ASP A 526 -24.21 -25.74 -26.94
C ASP A 526 -23.60 -27.08 -26.54
N MET A 527 -23.50 -28.00 -27.50
CA MET A 527 -22.82 -29.29 -27.36
C MET A 527 -21.52 -29.28 -28.16
N PHE A 528 -20.45 -29.81 -27.54
CA PHE A 528 -19.17 -30.10 -28.17
C PHE A 528 -18.71 -31.49 -27.72
N ASP A 529 -17.80 -32.12 -28.46
CA ASP A 529 -17.21 -33.41 -28.06
C ASP A 529 -15.93 -33.19 -27.24
N PRO A 530 -15.89 -33.53 -25.93
CA PRO A 530 -14.70 -33.41 -25.11
C PRO A 530 -13.59 -34.41 -25.49
N SER A 531 -13.92 -35.49 -26.21
CA SER A 531 -12.94 -36.49 -26.67
C SER A 531 -11.98 -35.94 -27.74
N LEU A 532 -12.22 -34.73 -28.24
CA LEU A 532 -11.35 -34.00 -29.15
C LEU A 532 -10.26 -33.16 -28.43
N LEU A 533 -10.22 -33.16 -27.09
CA LEU A 533 -9.25 -32.42 -26.26
C LEU A 533 -8.19 -33.34 -25.63
N LEU A 534 -7.70 -34.32 -26.38
CA LEU A 534 -6.74 -35.32 -25.91
C LEU A 534 -5.26 -34.90 -26.04
N GLU A 535 -4.97 -33.72 -26.59
CA GLU A 535 -3.60 -33.22 -26.64
C GLU A 535 -3.08 -32.91 -25.23
N GLN A 536 -1.81 -33.21 -24.95
CA GLN A 536 -1.22 -33.00 -23.63
C GLN A 536 -1.39 -31.55 -23.13
N THR A 537 -1.31 -30.57 -24.03
CA THR A 537 -1.49 -29.15 -23.74
C THR A 537 -2.95 -28.82 -23.35
N SER A 538 -3.94 -29.44 -24.01
CA SER A 538 -5.36 -29.35 -23.65
C SER A 538 -5.62 -29.94 -22.27
N ILE A 539 -5.12 -31.15 -22.02
CA ILE A 539 -5.24 -31.86 -20.73
C ILE A 539 -4.58 -31.05 -19.60
N THR A 540 -3.40 -30.46 -19.85
CA THR A 540 -2.67 -29.68 -18.84
C THR A 540 -3.42 -28.40 -18.45
N ILE A 541 -4.09 -27.72 -19.39
CA ILE A 541 -4.96 -26.59 -19.06
C ILE A 541 -6.17 -27.07 -18.26
N LEU A 542 -6.86 -28.14 -18.68
CA LEU A 542 -8.01 -28.69 -17.96
C LEU A 542 -7.65 -29.05 -16.52
N GLN A 543 -6.53 -29.76 -16.30
CA GLN A 543 -6.02 -30.09 -14.97
C GLN A 543 -5.68 -28.86 -14.13
N HIS A 544 -5.17 -27.78 -14.74
CA HIS A 544 -4.92 -26.53 -14.03
C HIS A 544 -6.23 -25.81 -13.67
N LEU A 545 -7.20 -25.73 -14.59
CA LEU A 545 -8.52 -25.14 -14.30
C LEU A 545 -9.29 -25.89 -13.20
N LEU A 546 -9.15 -27.22 -13.12
CA LEU A 546 -9.73 -28.08 -12.07
C LEU A 546 -9.15 -27.86 -10.66
N ARG A 547 -8.14 -26.98 -10.50
CA ARG A 547 -7.56 -26.62 -9.19
C ARG A 547 -7.93 -25.19 -8.75
N TYR A 548 -8.86 -24.55 -9.45
CA TYR A 548 -9.22 -23.16 -9.16
C TYR A 548 -9.89 -23.02 -7.78
N ASP A 549 -10.80 -23.93 -7.46
CA ASP A 549 -11.47 -24.04 -6.16
C ASP A 549 -10.49 -24.37 -5.02
N GLU A 550 -9.58 -25.32 -5.22
CA GLU A 550 -8.47 -25.65 -4.30
C GLU A 550 -7.66 -24.39 -3.95
N VAL A 551 -7.30 -23.59 -4.97
CA VAL A 551 -6.50 -22.37 -4.78
C VAL A 551 -7.30 -21.24 -4.13
N LEU A 552 -8.59 -21.08 -4.46
CA LEU A 552 -9.44 -20.10 -3.78
C LEU A 552 -9.62 -20.45 -2.30
N TYR A 553 -9.88 -21.73 -1.98
CA TYR A 553 -9.95 -22.20 -0.61
C TYR A 553 -8.63 -21.99 0.14
N GLN A 554 -7.49 -22.29 -0.49
CA GLN A 554 -6.18 -22.02 0.10
C GLN A 554 -5.96 -20.52 0.33
N SER A 555 -6.25 -19.65 -0.64
CA SER A 555 -6.09 -18.19 -0.48
C SER A 555 -6.92 -17.63 0.67
N ALA A 556 -8.12 -18.18 0.91
CA ALA A 556 -8.98 -17.82 2.04
C ALA A 556 -8.43 -18.35 3.38
N GLN A 557 -8.05 -19.63 3.46
CA GLN A 557 -7.49 -20.24 4.68
C GLN A 557 -6.17 -19.61 5.11
N ASP A 558 -5.24 -19.38 4.17
CA ASP A 558 -3.93 -18.82 4.45
C ASP A 558 -3.98 -17.27 4.61
N LEU A 559 -5.09 -16.63 4.21
CA LEU A 559 -5.24 -15.17 4.04
C LEU A 559 -4.09 -14.58 3.20
N GLN A 560 -3.86 -15.18 2.03
CA GLN A 560 -2.76 -14.84 1.13
C GLN A 560 -3.25 -14.77 -0.33
N PRO A 561 -3.22 -13.59 -0.99
CA PRO A 561 -3.62 -13.48 -2.40
C PRO A 561 -2.61 -14.13 -3.38
N LYS A 562 -1.37 -14.36 -2.93
CA LYS A 562 -0.29 -14.94 -3.76
C LYS A 562 -0.61 -16.30 -4.37
N HIS A 563 -1.47 -17.11 -3.76
CA HIS A 563 -1.82 -18.44 -4.28
C HIS A 563 -2.63 -18.27 -5.58
N LEU A 564 -3.65 -17.41 -5.54
CA LEU A 564 -4.42 -16.99 -6.71
C LEU A 564 -3.54 -16.29 -7.77
N VAL A 565 -2.67 -15.35 -7.38
CA VAL A 565 -1.75 -14.68 -8.33
C VAL A 565 -0.87 -15.70 -9.07
N ASN A 566 -0.22 -16.62 -8.36
CA ASN A 566 0.63 -17.65 -8.97
C ASN A 566 -0.17 -18.63 -9.84
N PHE A 567 -1.42 -18.93 -9.47
CA PHE A 567 -2.32 -19.73 -10.28
C PHE A 567 -2.68 -19.04 -11.61
N LEU A 568 -3.03 -17.76 -11.57
CA LEU A 568 -3.42 -16.99 -12.77
C LEU A 568 -2.23 -16.77 -13.71
N LEU A 569 -1.05 -16.45 -13.16
CA LEU A 569 0.18 -16.34 -13.94
C LEU A 569 0.52 -17.67 -14.65
N LYS A 570 0.44 -18.79 -13.93
CA LYS A 570 0.65 -20.12 -14.52
C LYS A 570 -0.39 -20.45 -15.59
N LEU A 571 -1.66 -20.09 -15.38
CA LEU A 571 -2.73 -20.25 -16.37
C LEU A 571 -2.39 -19.46 -17.66
N CYS A 572 -1.92 -18.21 -17.53
CA CYS A 572 -1.51 -17.40 -18.68
C CYS A 572 -0.33 -18.00 -19.46
N HIS A 573 0.67 -18.57 -18.79
CA HIS A 573 1.76 -19.29 -19.47
C HIS A 573 1.27 -20.53 -20.23
N LEU A 574 0.35 -21.29 -19.65
CA LEU A 574 -0.28 -22.44 -20.33
C LEU A 574 -1.10 -22.00 -21.54
N ILE A 575 -1.90 -20.94 -21.42
CA ILE A 575 -2.65 -20.33 -22.54
C ILE A 575 -1.71 -19.87 -23.66
N ALA A 576 -0.55 -19.26 -23.33
CA ALA A 576 0.43 -18.80 -24.31
C ALA A 576 1.12 -19.95 -25.09
N SER A 577 1.30 -21.12 -24.46
CA SER A 577 1.71 -22.36 -25.14
C SER A 577 0.58 -22.89 -26.02
N ALA A 578 -0.61 -23.11 -25.45
CA ALA A 578 -1.79 -23.63 -26.14
C ALA A 578 -2.19 -22.79 -27.38
N HIS A 579 -2.07 -21.47 -27.33
CA HIS A 579 -2.34 -20.60 -28.48
C HIS A 579 -1.47 -20.88 -29.72
N ARG A 580 -0.31 -21.51 -29.55
CA ARG A 580 0.60 -21.91 -30.65
C ARG A 580 0.37 -23.36 -31.08
N GLU A 581 0.03 -24.23 -30.13
CA GLU A 581 -0.05 -25.68 -30.33
C GLU A 581 -1.46 -26.17 -30.70
N LEU A 582 -2.51 -25.43 -30.31
CA LEU A 582 -3.93 -25.77 -30.49
C LEU A 582 -4.62 -24.77 -31.44
N PRO A 583 -4.32 -24.77 -32.75
CA PRO A 583 -4.89 -23.81 -33.68
C PRO A 583 -6.41 -24.00 -33.82
N VAL A 584 -7.20 -22.96 -33.54
CA VAL A 584 -8.64 -22.94 -33.84
C VAL A 584 -8.86 -22.77 -35.34
N LYS A 585 -8.22 -21.77 -35.95
CA LYS A 585 -8.31 -21.49 -37.39
C LYS A 585 -7.67 -22.63 -38.19
N GLY A 586 -8.43 -23.21 -39.12
CA GLY A 586 -7.97 -24.29 -40.01
C GLY A 586 -8.14 -25.71 -39.46
N SER A 587 -8.65 -25.87 -38.24
CA SER A 587 -9.12 -27.16 -37.72
C SER A 587 -10.51 -27.50 -38.28
N SER A 588 -10.92 -28.78 -38.15
CA SER A 588 -12.32 -29.16 -38.37
C SER A 588 -13.24 -28.44 -37.38
N GLN A 589 -14.52 -28.31 -37.74
CA GLN A 589 -15.51 -27.56 -36.94
C GLN A 589 -15.58 -28.07 -35.50
N ASP A 590 -15.69 -29.39 -35.30
CA ASP A 590 -15.85 -30.00 -33.98
C ASP A 590 -14.60 -29.77 -33.09
N VAL A 591 -13.40 -29.88 -33.67
CA VAL A 591 -12.13 -29.62 -32.96
C VAL A 591 -11.96 -28.14 -32.64
N ALA A 592 -12.35 -27.25 -33.57
CA ALA A 592 -12.35 -25.82 -33.35
C ALA A 592 -13.33 -25.43 -32.22
N GLN A 593 -14.53 -26.02 -32.19
CA GLN A 593 -15.52 -25.84 -31.13
C GLN A 593 -15.02 -26.33 -29.77
N ALA A 594 -14.46 -27.55 -29.69
CA ALA A 594 -13.92 -28.09 -28.44
C ALA A 594 -12.79 -27.21 -27.88
N ARG A 595 -11.86 -26.75 -28.74
CA ARG A 595 -10.77 -25.83 -28.35
C ARG A 595 -11.30 -24.45 -27.95
N LEU A 596 -12.29 -23.90 -28.65
CA LEU A 596 -12.95 -22.65 -28.27
C LEU A 596 -13.63 -22.75 -26.90
N ARG A 597 -14.29 -23.86 -26.60
CA ARG A 597 -14.89 -24.10 -25.27
C ARG A 597 -13.82 -24.16 -24.16
N LEU A 598 -12.66 -24.78 -24.41
CA LEU A 598 -11.52 -24.75 -23.49
C LEU A 598 -11.00 -23.33 -23.25
N PHE A 599 -10.72 -22.58 -24.34
CA PHE A 599 -10.23 -21.20 -24.24
C PHE A 599 -11.25 -20.25 -23.61
N GLY A 600 -12.55 -20.43 -23.87
CA GLY A 600 -13.64 -19.68 -23.25
C GLY A 600 -13.68 -19.87 -21.73
N ARG A 601 -13.57 -21.12 -21.25
CA ARG A 601 -13.51 -21.39 -19.80
C ARG A 601 -12.24 -20.87 -19.15
N ALA A 602 -11.09 -20.96 -19.83
CA ALA A 602 -9.86 -20.34 -19.37
C ALA A 602 -9.98 -18.80 -19.28
N CYS A 603 -10.71 -18.17 -20.21
CA CYS A 603 -10.99 -16.73 -20.21
C CYS A 603 -11.84 -16.33 -18.99
N SER A 604 -12.94 -17.06 -18.73
CA SER A 604 -13.79 -16.80 -17.56
C SER A 604 -13.03 -16.94 -16.24
N VAL A 605 -12.29 -18.03 -16.04
CA VAL A 605 -11.51 -18.26 -14.81
C VAL A 605 -10.44 -17.19 -14.62
N LEU A 606 -9.77 -16.75 -15.70
CA LEU A 606 -8.83 -15.64 -15.64
C LEU A 606 -9.51 -14.33 -15.25
N ALA A 607 -10.65 -14.00 -15.86
CA ALA A 607 -11.43 -12.80 -15.56
C ALA A 607 -11.93 -12.77 -14.11
N ASP A 608 -12.47 -13.88 -13.62
CA ASP A 608 -13.04 -13.98 -12.28
C ASP A 608 -11.95 -13.97 -11.21
N GLY A 609 -10.82 -14.63 -11.44
CA GLY A 609 -9.67 -14.56 -10.55
C GLY A 609 -9.07 -13.15 -10.49
N MET A 610 -9.06 -12.41 -11.61
CA MET A 610 -8.66 -11.00 -11.61
C MET A 610 -9.62 -10.13 -10.80
N LYS A 611 -10.95 -10.30 -10.95
CA LYS A 611 -11.94 -9.56 -10.15
C LYS A 611 -11.81 -9.82 -8.64
N ILE A 612 -11.50 -11.05 -8.22
CA ILE A 612 -11.27 -11.40 -6.80
C ILE A 612 -10.06 -10.64 -6.23
N LEU A 613 -9.06 -10.32 -7.06
CA LEU A 613 -7.91 -9.50 -6.68
C LEU A 613 -8.19 -7.98 -6.74
N GLY A 614 -9.42 -7.54 -7.04
CA GLY A 614 -9.77 -6.13 -7.28
C GLY A 614 -9.43 -5.62 -8.69
N ILE A 615 -8.94 -6.49 -9.58
CA ILE A 615 -8.52 -6.10 -10.94
C ILE A 615 -9.72 -6.13 -11.89
N THR A 616 -9.95 -5.03 -12.60
CA THR A 616 -10.95 -4.98 -13.70
C THR A 616 -10.35 -5.51 -15.00
N PRO A 617 -10.81 -6.66 -15.56
CA PRO A 617 -10.27 -7.20 -16.81
C PRO A 617 -10.62 -6.33 -18.02
N VAL A 618 -9.72 -6.23 -19.01
CA VAL A 618 -9.96 -5.52 -20.28
C VAL A 618 -10.18 -6.51 -21.43
N ASP A 619 -11.15 -6.25 -22.29
CA ASP A 619 -11.47 -7.11 -23.44
C ASP A 619 -10.57 -6.87 -24.66
N LYS A 620 -9.92 -5.70 -24.71
CA LYS A 620 -9.07 -5.25 -25.83
C LYS A 620 -7.85 -4.54 -25.26
N MET A 621 -6.71 -4.79 -25.90
CA MET A 621 -5.40 -4.21 -25.67
C MET A 621 -4.60 -4.31 -26.98
#